data_AF-A0A3E2GTN2-F1
#
_entry.id   AF-A0A3E2GTN2-F1
#
_cell.length_a   1.000
_cell.length_b   1.000
_cell.length_c   1.000
_cell.angle_alpha   90.00
_cell.angle_beta   90.00
_cell.angle_gamma   90.00
#
_symmetry.space_group_name_H-M   'P 1'
#
loop_
_entity.id
_entity.type
_entity.pdbx_description
1 polymer ?
#
loop_
_entity_poly.entity_id
_entity_poly.type
_entity_poly.pdbx_seq_one_letter_code
_entity_poly.pdbx_strand_id
1 'polypeptide(L)'
;MPLSWEPPHNHHQRPIAILGGGVLGRRIGAVWVSAGYDVHIRDPSSQQRLDALAYIKDNAASYAQQTGKPLGKAQVFESLEDTVKDSWLVIEAVPERIQIKIDTFKELEELAPADAILATNSSSYKSSEMLEKVSEKTKTRILNMHYYMPPECMVVELMTDGHTSEEIFPFMVRECLEAATVPYVARKESTGFIFNRLWAAVKREILTILHDGVSDPAEIDSIWNEMFIKGRSLPCHMMDSVGLDTVAFIESHYIKERGLSSEKTVDFLQKNYLDQGKLGNKSTKGGLYPPRDPNQTRILALDTGLSLAETSLTSGEIIELTTDGSVRRVLVRNQALPDGLIVVNERMYWTCMGTPGVNDGALYSANLDGLDIQTIISPGTINTPKQLTADESAKKIYFSDREGLRVYRCNLDGTELEIIVQTGNWEVREDMHDSMKWCVGITVAPKFGKFYWSQKGPSKASQGRIFCANISTPAGQSGKSRDDIQCIFSGLPEAIDLEVDEVSRKLYWTDRGEVPLGNSLYKANLDESGLPPSGPTSKNFEIIAKNLNEAIGLKLDLNNSQVYFTDLGGSIYRCDVDGKHKEKLYSDESRAFTGITIV
;
A
#
# COMPACT_ATOMS: atom_id res chain seq x y z
N MET A 1 -16.92 37.34 1.05
CA MET A 1 -16.21 36.06 0.97
C MET A 1 -16.94 35.25 -0.09
N PRO A 2 -16.28 34.63 -1.08
CA PRO A 2 -16.96 33.67 -1.93
C PRO A 2 -17.52 32.57 -1.02
N LEU A 3 -18.80 32.22 -1.22
CA LEU A 3 -19.45 31.13 -0.50
C LEU A 3 -18.64 29.86 -0.78
N SER A 4 -18.25 29.13 0.27
CA SER A 4 -17.61 27.83 0.15
C SER A 4 -18.54 26.88 -0.61
N TRP A 5 -18.00 26.15 -1.59
CA TRP A 5 -18.77 25.11 -2.28
C TRP A 5 -19.12 24.00 -1.29
N GLU A 6 -20.34 23.47 -1.39
CA GLU A 6 -20.82 22.34 -0.60
C GLU A 6 -21.11 21.14 -1.51
N PRO A 7 -20.84 19.91 -1.05
CA PRO A 7 -21.20 18.69 -1.78
C PRO A 7 -22.69 18.65 -2.17
N PRO A 8 -23.03 18.05 -3.33
CA PRO A 8 -24.43 17.91 -3.73
C PRO A 8 -25.22 17.15 -2.68
N HIS A 9 -26.41 17.63 -2.33
CA HIS A 9 -27.21 17.03 -1.26
C HIS A 9 -27.68 15.62 -1.66
N ASN A 10 -27.55 14.67 -0.72
CA ASN A 10 -27.97 13.27 -0.87
C ASN A 10 -27.47 12.63 -2.19
N HIS A 11 -26.24 12.94 -2.61
CA HIS A 11 -25.72 12.52 -3.92
C HIS A 11 -25.76 11.00 -4.13
N HIS A 12 -25.53 10.18 -3.10
CA HIS A 12 -25.66 8.72 -3.21
C HIS A 12 -27.08 8.20 -3.52
N GLN A 13 -28.12 9.02 -3.34
CA GLN A 13 -29.52 8.66 -3.66
C GLN A 13 -30.00 9.26 -4.98
N ARG A 14 -29.14 10.02 -5.66
CA ARG A 14 -29.47 10.71 -6.91
C ARG A 14 -28.76 10.03 -8.08
N PRO A 15 -29.35 10.06 -9.28
CA PRO A 15 -28.73 9.48 -10.45
C PRO A 15 -27.50 10.29 -10.92
N ILE A 16 -26.66 9.64 -11.72
CA ILE A 16 -25.62 10.28 -12.53
C ILE A 16 -26.13 10.33 -13.97
N ALA A 17 -26.09 11.50 -14.59
CA ALA A 17 -26.46 11.67 -15.99
C ALA A 17 -25.23 11.55 -16.90
N ILE A 18 -25.33 10.73 -17.96
CA ILE A 18 -24.35 10.62 -19.04
C ILE A 18 -24.99 11.12 -20.33
N LEU A 19 -24.42 12.16 -20.94
CA LEU A 19 -24.94 12.74 -22.19
C LEU A 19 -24.17 12.19 -23.38
N GLY A 20 -24.73 11.18 -24.03
CA GLY A 20 -24.16 10.46 -25.16
C GLY A 20 -24.08 8.96 -24.87
N GLY A 21 -24.82 8.15 -25.65
CA GLY A 21 -24.83 6.69 -25.54
C GLY A 21 -23.75 6.00 -26.39
N GLY A 22 -22.77 6.75 -26.89
CA GLY A 22 -21.68 6.25 -27.72
C GLY A 22 -20.71 5.30 -26.99
N VAL A 23 -19.55 5.07 -27.59
CA VAL A 23 -18.56 4.08 -27.09
C VAL A 23 -18.11 4.39 -25.66
N LEU A 24 -17.66 5.63 -25.38
CA LEU A 24 -17.22 6.01 -24.04
C LEU A 24 -18.39 6.20 -23.09
N GLY A 25 -19.47 6.86 -23.51
CA GLY A 25 -20.60 7.16 -22.62
C GLY A 25 -21.23 5.91 -21.98
N ARG A 26 -21.44 4.84 -22.76
CA ARG A 26 -21.96 3.57 -22.19
C ARG A 26 -20.97 2.88 -21.23
N ARG A 27 -19.66 3.06 -21.45
CA ARG A 27 -18.62 2.52 -20.57
C ARG A 27 -18.52 3.30 -19.27
N ILE A 28 -18.60 4.63 -19.33
CA ILE A 28 -18.70 5.50 -18.15
C ILE A 28 -19.96 5.15 -17.35
N GLY A 29 -21.10 4.93 -18.03
CA GLY A 29 -22.30 4.44 -17.38
C GLY A 29 -22.10 3.09 -16.67
N ALA A 30 -21.38 2.15 -17.29
CA ALA A 30 -21.05 0.86 -16.67
C ALA A 30 -20.19 1.00 -15.41
N VAL A 31 -19.20 1.92 -15.40
CA VAL A 31 -18.39 2.25 -14.21
C VAL A 31 -19.29 2.65 -13.05
N TRP A 32 -20.17 3.63 -13.24
CA TRP A 32 -20.99 4.15 -12.16
C TRP A 32 -22.09 3.19 -11.70
N VAL A 33 -22.70 2.44 -12.62
CA VAL A 33 -23.63 1.35 -12.26
C VAL A 33 -22.92 0.29 -11.42
N SER A 34 -21.69 -0.07 -11.77
CA SER A 34 -20.90 -1.04 -11.00
C SER A 34 -20.53 -0.57 -9.59
N ALA A 35 -20.57 0.75 -9.37
CA ALA A 35 -20.34 1.38 -8.08
C ALA A 35 -21.62 1.57 -7.26
N GLY A 36 -22.76 1.06 -7.75
CA GLY A 36 -24.05 1.12 -7.07
C GLY A 36 -24.87 2.39 -7.30
N TYR A 37 -24.45 3.26 -8.22
CA TYR A 37 -25.22 4.45 -8.57
C TYR A 37 -26.25 4.15 -9.66
N ASP A 38 -27.43 4.76 -9.54
CA ASP A 38 -28.36 4.83 -10.66
C ASP A 38 -27.80 5.78 -11.74
N VAL A 39 -27.91 5.39 -13.00
CA VAL A 39 -27.35 6.10 -14.14
C VAL A 39 -28.44 6.39 -15.16
N HIS A 40 -28.56 7.66 -15.55
CA HIS A 40 -29.41 8.12 -16.64
C HIS A 40 -28.55 8.39 -17.88
N ILE A 41 -28.93 7.85 -19.04
CA ILE A 41 -28.18 8.03 -20.28
C ILE A 41 -29.06 8.71 -21.30
N ARG A 42 -28.57 9.80 -21.86
CA ARG A 42 -29.25 10.55 -22.89
C ARG A 42 -28.58 10.36 -24.24
N ASP A 43 -29.33 9.98 -25.26
CA ASP A 43 -28.86 10.03 -26.64
C ASP A 43 -30.04 10.32 -27.57
N PRO A 44 -29.91 11.22 -28.56
CA PRO A 44 -30.97 11.46 -29.55
C PRO A 44 -31.33 10.20 -30.36
N SER A 45 -30.38 9.31 -30.60
CA SER A 45 -30.62 8.06 -31.34
C SER A 45 -31.19 6.97 -30.46
N SER A 46 -32.37 6.45 -30.82
CA SER A 46 -33.00 5.33 -30.12
C SER A 46 -32.12 4.08 -30.12
N GLN A 47 -31.38 3.82 -31.20
CA GLN A 47 -30.46 2.69 -31.27
C GLN A 47 -29.31 2.84 -30.28
N GLN A 48 -28.72 4.04 -30.18
CA GLN A 48 -27.62 4.29 -29.22
C GLN A 48 -28.08 4.14 -27.77
N ARG A 49 -29.31 4.55 -27.46
CA ARG A 49 -29.92 4.31 -26.15
C ARG A 49 -30.00 2.82 -25.83
N LEU A 50 -30.55 2.03 -26.75
CA LEU A 50 -30.68 0.57 -26.57
C LEU A 50 -29.31 -0.11 -26.43
N ASP A 51 -28.35 0.25 -27.27
CA ASP A 51 -27.01 -0.33 -27.25
C ASP A 51 -26.25 0.03 -25.96
N ALA A 52 -26.44 1.25 -25.44
CA ALA A 52 -25.85 1.66 -24.17
C ALA A 52 -26.42 0.85 -23.00
N LEU A 53 -27.74 0.66 -22.96
CA LEU A 53 -28.39 -0.14 -21.93
C LEU A 53 -27.95 -1.61 -21.99
N ALA A 54 -27.89 -2.18 -23.19
CA ALA A 54 -27.40 -3.55 -23.40
C ALA A 54 -25.94 -3.69 -22.93
N TYR A 55 -25.06 -2.77 -23.32
CA TYR A 55 -23.66 -2.80 -22.90
C TYR A 55 -23.52 -2.76 -21.37
N ILE A 56 -24.24 -1.85 -20.70
CA ILE A 56 -24.14 -1.74 -19.24
C ILE A 56 -24.66 -3.00 -18.57
N LYS A 57 -25.80 -3.54 -19.02
CA LYS A 57 -26.36 -4.78 -18.49
C LYS A 57 -25.36 -5.93 -18.61
N ASP A 58 -24.68 -6.05 -19.74
CA ASP A 58 -23.78 -7.17 -20.03
C ASP A 58 -22.41 -7.03 -19.36
N ASN A 59 -21.99 -5.80 -19.02
CA ASN A 59 -20.62 -5.54 -18.55
C ASN A 59 -20.51 -5.00 -17.12
N ALA A 60 -21.53 -4.35 -16.54
CA ALA A 60 -21.39 -3.71 -15.22
C ALA A 60 -20.98 -4.69 -14.11
N ALA A 61 -21.40 -5.95 -14.18
CA ALA A 61 -21.01 -6.98 -13.22
C ALA A 61 -19.49 -7.28 -13.25
N SER A 62 -18.83 -7.22 -14.41
CA SER A 62 -17.38 -7.44 -14.49
C SER A 62 -16.59 -6.26 -13.91
N TYR A 63 -17.15 -5.05 -13.95
CA TYR A 63 -16.56 -3.86 -13.35
C TYR A 63 -16.72 -3.90 -11.82
N ALA A 64 -17.83 -4.46 -11.32
CA ALA A 64 -18.15 -4.53 -9.90
C ALA A 64 -17.24 -5.46 -9.08
N GLN A 65 -16.45 -6.33 -9.74
CA GLN A 65 -15.43 -7.15 -9.06
C GLN A 65 -14.46 -6.30 -8.23
N GLN A 66 -14.24 -5.03 -8.60
CA GLN A 66 -13.36 -4.13 -7.88
C GLN A 66 -14.08 -3.28 -6.80
N THR A 67 -15.41 -3.17 -6.86
CA THR A 67 -16.18 -2.31 -5.93
C THR A 67 -16.86 -3.10 -4.81
N GLY A 68 -17.24 -4.37 -5.05
CA GLY A 68 -18.00 -5.19 -4.09
C GLY A 68 -19.41 -4.65 -3.77
N LYS A 69 -19.89 -3.65 -4.51
CA LYS A 69 -21.19 -3.00 -4.29
C LYS A 69 -22.30 -3.66 -5.13
N PRO A 70 -23.57 -3.65 -4.66
CA PRO A 70 -24.69 -4.05 -5.49
C PRO A 70 -24.80 -3.11 -6.70
N LEU A 71 -25.18 -3.65 -7.86
CA LEU A 71 -25.31 -2.85 -9.08
C LEU A 71 -26.46 -1.84 -8.96
N GLY A 72 -26.21 -0.61 -9.43
CA GLY A 72 -27.25 0.38 -9.64
C GLY A 72 -28.11 0.08 -10.88
N LYS A 73 -28.99 1.00 -11.23
CA LYS A 73 -29.89 0.86 -12.40
C LYS A 73 -29.52 1.83 -13.50
N ALA A 74 -29.45 1.33 -14.74
CA ALA A 74 -29.36 2.18 -15.91
C ALA A 74 -30.74 2.46 -16.52
N GLN A 75 -31.01 3.72 -16.85
CA GLN A 75 -32.19 4.17 -17.57
C GLN A 75 -31.77 5.06 -18.74
N VAL A 76 -32.57 5.08 -19.80
CA VAL A 76 -32.26 5.82 -21.04
C VAL A 76 -33.36 6.82 -21.37
N PHE A 77 -32.96 7.99 -21.86
CA PHE A 77 -33.84 9.13 -22.11
C PHE A 77 -33.50 9.79 -23.44
N GLU A 78 -34.51 10.37 -24.09
CA GLU A 78 -34.33 11.22 -25.26
C GLU A 78 -34.19 12.70 -24.88
N SER A 79 -35.06 13.14 -23.95
CA SER A 79 -35.09 14.48 -23.38
C SER A 79 -33.89 14.73 -22.47
N LEU A 80 -33.25 15.90 -22.63
CA LEU A 80 -32.18 16.34 -21.74
C LEU A 80 -32.72 16.61 -20.32
N GLU A 81 -33.87 17.29 -20.22
CA GLU A 81 -34.49 17.66 -18.94
C GLU A 81 -34.77 16.45 -18.06
N ASP A 82 -35.42 15.42 -18.60
CA ASP A 82 -35.72 14.19 -17.84
C ASP A 82 -34.47 13.43 -17.40
N THR A 83 -33.38 13.57 -18.16
CA THR A 83 -32.10 12.94 -17.80
C THR A 83 -31.48 13.61 -16.58
N VAL A 84 -31.47 14.95 -16.55
CA VAL A 84 -30.63 15.72 -15.62
C VAL A 84 -31.35 16.26 -14.39
N LYS A 85 -32.68 16.39 -14.42
CA LYS A 85 -33.47 17.10 -13.39
C LYS A 85 -33.24 16.66 -11.94
N ASP A 86 -32.86 15.40 -11.72
CA ASP A 86 -32.59 14.84 -10.39
C ASP A 86 -31.10 14.48 -10.18
N SER A 87 -30.25 14.68 -11.19
CA SER A 87 -28.87 14.20 -11.17
C SER A 87 -27.98 15.04 -10.27
N TRP A 88 -27.02 14.41 -9.57
CA TRP A 88 -26.00 15.13 -8.79
C TRP A 88 -24.70 15.35 -9.57
N LEU A 89 -24.45 14.51 -10.58
CA LEU A 89 -23.32 14.60 -11.49
C LEU A 89 -23.83 14.42 -12.91
N VAL A 90 -23.40 15.29 -13.82
CA VAL A 90 -23.65 15.19 -15.25
C VAL A 90 -22.31 15.08 -15.98
N ILE A 91 -22.14 14.08 -16.84
CA ILE A 91 -20.94 13.86 -17.64
C ILE A 91 -21.32 13.97 -19.11
N GLU A 92 -20.87 15.04 -19.76
CA GLU A 92 -21.01 15.27 -21.18
C GLU A 92 -20.03 14.39 -21.97
N ALA A 93 -20.57 13.54 -22.86
CA ALA A 93 -19.84 12.64 -23.76
C ALA A 93 -20.45 12.64 -25.18
N VAL A 94 -20.90 13.81 -25.63
CA VAL A 94 -21.45 14.08 -26.96
C VAL A 94 -20.32 14.17 -28.01
N PRO A 95 -20.63 14.16 -29.32
CA PRO A 95 -19.61 14.26 -30.36
C PRO A 95 -18.65 15.43 -30.17
N GLU A 96 -17.39 15.25 -30.60
CA GLU A 96 -16.29 16.21 -30.42
C GLU A 96 -16.41 17.40 -31.40
N ARG A 97 -17.49 18.18 -31.26
CA ARG A 97 -17.79 19.40 -32.01
C ARG A 97 -18.10 20.53 -31.02
N ILE A 98 -17.23 21.54 -30.98
CA ILE A 98 -17.26 22.58 -29.94
C ILE A 98 -18.63 23.27 -29.79
N GLN A 99 -19.31 23.60 -30.90
CA GLN A 99 -20.63 24.26 -30.83
C GLN A 99 -21.69 23.40 -30.11
N ILE A 100 -21.69 22.09 -30.34
CA ILE A 100 -22.64 21.17 -29.68
C ILE A 100 -22.38 21.17 -28.18
N LYS A 101 -21.11 21.20 -27.76
CA LYS A 101 -20.74 21.23 -26.33
C LYS A 101 -21.11 22.55 -25.68
N ILE A 102 -20.85 23.68 -26.33
CA ILE A 102 -21.27 25.02 -25.86
C ILE A 102 -22.79 25.06 -25.65
N ASP A 103 -23.57 24.59 -26.63
CA ASP A 103 -25.02 24.58 -26.54
C ASP A 103 -25.49 23.61 -25.43
N THR A 104 -24.85 22.45 -25.29
CA THR A 104 -25.14 21.48 -24.21
C THR A 104 -24.93 22.10 -22.82
N PHE A 105 -23.81 22.79 -22.59
CA PHE A 105 -23.54 23.42 -21.29
C PHE A 105 -24.49 24.58 -20.99
N LYS A 106 -24.96 25.29 -22.02
CA LYS A 106 -26.01 26.30 -21.86
C LYS A 106 -27.33 25.68 -21.39
N GLU A 107 -27.75 24.57 -21.99
CA GLU A 107 -28.96 23.85 -21.57
C GLU A 107 -28.81 23.25 -20.17
N LEU A 108 -27.62 22.74 -19.82
CA LEU A 108 -27.35 22.19 -18.49
C LEU A 108 -27.41 23.24 -17.38
N GLU A 109 -27.02 24.48 -17.64
CA GLU A 109 -27.21 25.56 -16.69
C GLU A 109 -28.69 25.76 -16.33
N GLU A 110 -29.59 25.58 -17.30
CA GLU A 110 -31.02 25.83 -17.14
C GLU A 110 -31.75 24.65 -16.50
N LEU A 111 -31.33 23.42 -16.82
CA LEU A 111 -32.08 22.20 -16.51
C LEU A 111 -31.51 21.38 -15.35
N ALA A 112 -30.19 21.41 -15.12
CA ALA A 112 -29.58 20.60 -14.06
C ALA A 112 -29.76 21.27 -12.69
N PRO A 113 -29.88 20.48 -11.59
CA PRO A 113 -29.90 21.02 -10.24
C PRO A 113 -28.76 21.99 -9.97
N ALA A 114 -29.03 23.03 -9.18
CA ALA A 114 -28.08 24.09 -8.90
C ALA A 114 -26.83 23.61 -8.14
N ASP A 115 -26.95 22.48 -7.43
CA ASP A 115 -25.87 21.82 -6.68
C ASP A 115 -25.16 20.72 -7.49
N ALA A 116 -25.65 20.36 -8.69
CA ALA A 116 -25.06 19.29 -9.48
C ALA A 116 -23.69 19.67 -10.04
N ILE A 117 -22.75 18.73 -10.06
CA ILE A 117 -21.47 18.92 -10.74
C ILE A 117 -21.67 18.66 -12.23
N LEU A 118 -21.15 19.55 -13.09
CA LEU A 118 -21.23 19.39 -14.55
C LEU A 118 -19.83 19.13 -15.10
N ALA A 119 -19.65 17.98 -15.75
CA ALA A 119 -18.37 17.55 -16.25
C ALA A 119 -18.41 17.29 -17.75
N THR A 120 -17.26 17.43 -18.42
CA THR A 120 -17.09 17.00 -19.82
C THR A 120 -15.99 15.95 -19.94
N ASN A 121 -16.27 14.91 -20.72
CA ASN A 121 -15.32 13.87 -21.11
C ASN A 121 -14.50 14.25 -22.36
N SER A 122 -14.51 15.52 -22.77
CA SER A 122 -13.71 15.95 -23.94
C SER A 122 -12.23 15.70 -23.70
N SER A 123 -11.58 15.10 -24.69
CA SER A 123 -10.14 14.82 -24.71
C SER A 123 -9.34 15.96 -25.36
N SER A 124 -10.01 16.80 -26.16
CA SER A 124 -9.39 17.82 -27.00
C SER A 124 -9.67 19.25 -26.52
N TYR A 125 -10.88 19.53 -26.04
CA TYR A 125 -11.30 20.85 -25.62
C TYR A 125 -11.27 20.99 -24.10
N LYS A 126 -10.71 22.10 -23.62
CA LYS A 126 -10.81 22.47 -22.21
C LYS A 126 -12.25 22.87 -21.92
N SER A 127 -12.74 22.55 -20.73
CA SER A 127 -14.10 22.91 -20.31
C SER A 127 -14.35 24.41 -20.45
N SER A 128 -13.36 25.26 -20.16
CA SER A 128 -13.45 26.73 -20.33
C SER A 128 -13.86 27.18 -21.73
N GLU A 129 -13.54 26.42 -22.77
CA GLU A 129 -13.92 26.69 -24.16
C GLU A 129 -15.41 26.45 -24.43
N MET A 130 -16.12 25.80 -23.49
CA MET A 130 -17.54 25.45 -23.61
C MET A 130 -18.47 26.42 -22.85
N LEU A 131 -17.92 27.40 -22.12
CA LEU A 131 -18.65 28.15 -21.08
C LEU A 131 -19.00 29.57 -21.46
N GLU A 132 -18.88 29.93 -22.74
CA GLU A 132 -19.18 31.30 -23.20
C GLU A 132 -20.65 31.71 -22.96
N LYS A 133 -21.57 30.73 -22.91
CA LYS A 133 -23.01 30.94 -22.67
C LYS A 133 -23.45 30.62 -21.24
N VAL A 134 -22.51 30.34 -20.33
CA VAL A 134 -22.78 29.90 -18.96
C VAL A 134 -22.45 31.02 -17.98
N SER A 135 -23.28 31.24 -16.95
CA SER A 135 -23.03 32.28 -15.94
C SER A 135 -21.81 31.96 -15.07
N GLU A 136 -21.16 32.99 -14.53
CA GLU A 136 -20.02 32.86 -13.62
C GLU A 136 -20.31 31.97 -12.41
N LYS A 137 -21.53 32.01 -11.88
CA LYS A 137 -21.97 31.15 -10.77
C LYS A 137 -21.94 29.67 -11.17
N THR A 138 -22.36 29.34 -12.39
CA THR A 138 -22.40 27.96 -12.85
C THR A 138 -21.01 27.44 -13.19
N LYS A 139 -20.08 28.30 -13.66
CA LYS A 139 -18.68 27.88 -13.94
C LYS A 139 -17.98 27.28 -12.72
N THR A 140 -18.30 27.73 -11.51
CA THR A 140 -17.66 27.21 -10.28
C THR A 140 -17.94 25.73 -10.00
N ARG A 141 -18.95 25.12 -10.64
CA ARG A 141 -19.29 23.69 -10.53
C ARG A 141 -18.98 22.89 -11.80
N ILE A 142 -18.14 23.44 -12.69
CA ILE A 142 -17.76 22.81 -13.97
C ILE A 142 -16.32 22.33 -13.96
N LEU A 143 -16.07 21.13 -14.49
CA LEU A 143 -14.73 20.59 -14.69
C LEU A 143 -14.64 19.73 -15.97
N ASN A 144 -13.43 19.46 -16.45
CA ASN A 144 -13.22 18.27 -17.28
C ASN A 144 -13.11 17.03 -16.39
N MET A 145 -13.67 15.92 -16.85
CA MET A 145 -13.57 14.59 -16.25
C MET A 145 -13.30 13.59 -17.39
N HIS A 146 -12.05 13.51 -17.81
CA HIS A 146 -11.62 12.78 -19.00
C HIS A 146 -11.30 11.33 -18.65
N TYR A 147 -12.16 10.41 -19.09
CA TYR A 147 -12.00 8.98 -18.94
C TYR A 147 -11.16 8.40 -20.09
N TYR A 148 -10.25 7.50 -19.74
CA TYR A 148 -9.67 6.55 -20.69
C TYR A 148 -10.65 5.41 -20.96
N MET A 149 -10.28 4.41 -21.76
CA MET A 149 -11.20 3.34 -22.20
C MET A 149 -11.42 2.29 -21.09
N PRO A 150 -12.56 2.29 -20.37
CA PRO A 150 -12.82 1.33 -19.30
C PRO A 150 -13.48 0.07 -19.89
N PRO A 151 -13.20 -1.15 -19.40
CA PRO A 151 -12.46 -1.42 -18.17
C PRO A 151 -10.95 -1.59 -18.39
N GLU A 152 -10.46 -1.55 -19.63
CA GLU A 152 -9.03 -1.77 -19.92
C GLU A 152 -8.14 -0.73 -19.23
N CYS A 153 -8.62 0.51 -19.11
CA CYS A 153 -8.00 1.60 -18.39
C CYS A 153 -9.04 2.37 -17.57
N MET A 154 -8.91 2.28 -16.24
CA MET A 154 -9.80 2.92 -15.27
C MET A 154 -9.36 4.34 -14.88
N VAL A 155 -8.40 4.92 -15.61
CA VAL A 155 -7.86 6.26 -15.33
C VAL A 155 -8.88 7.35 -15.66
N VAL A 156 -8.97 8.36 -14.79
CA VAL A 156 -9.78 9.56 -15.01
C VAL A 156 -8.94 10.81 -14.71
N GLU A 157 -8.86 11.74 -15.65
CA GLU A 157 -8.21 13.03 -15.45
C GLU A 157 -9.25 14.12 -15.13
N LEU A 158 -9.13 14.72 -13.95
CA LEU A 158 -9.92 15.85 -13.50
C LEU A 158 -9.15 17.15 -13.78
N MET A 159 -9.78 18.13 -14.41
CA MET A 159 -9.13 19.42 -14.70
C MET A 159 -10.08 20.60 -14.48
N THR A 160 -9.56 21.65 -13.85
CA THR A 160 -10.27 22.92 -13.67
C THR A 160 -10.51 23.65 -15.00
N ASP A 161 -11.61 24.40 -15.06
CA ASP A 161 -11.90 25.39 -16.11
C ASP A 161 -11.30 26.79 -15.80
N GLY A 162 -10.53 26.91 -14.71
CA GLY A 162 -10.00 28.17 -14.18
C GLY A 162 -10.89 28.86 -13.12
N HIS A 163 -12.15 28.47 -13.02
CA HIS A 163 -13.19 29.00 -12.11
C HIS A 163 -13.77 27.93 -11.17
N THR A 164 -13.58 26.64 -11.47
CA THR A 164 -14.00 25.49 -10.66
C THR A 164 -13.60 25.69 -9.20
N SER A 165 -14.55 25.49 -8.28
CA SER A 165 -14.27 25.48 -6.84
C SER A 165 -13.23 24.41 -6.51
N GLU A 166 -12.18 24.79 -5.78
CA GLU A 166 -11.06 23.89 -5.47
C GLU A 166 -11.51 22.68 -4.63
N GLU A 167 -12.56 22.84 -3.83
CA GLU A 167 -13.15 21.82 -2.97
C GLU A 167 -13.83 20.67 -3.77
N ILE A 168 -14.16 20.88 -5.04
CA ILE A 168 -14.74 19.84 -5.91
C ILE A 168 -13.72 18.74 -6.18
N PHE A 169 -12.43 19.06 -6.30
CA PHE A 169 -11.40 18.06 -6.64
C PHE A 169 -11.23 16.96 -5.58
N PRO A 170 -11.01 17.27 -4.27
CA PRO A 170 -10.93 16.22 -3.26
C PRO A 170 -12.23 15.41 -3.14
N PHE A 171 -13.40 16.06 -3.31
CA PHE A 171 -14.69 15.36 -3.37
C PHE A 171 -14.74 14.37 -4.55
N MET A 172 -14.48 14.84 -5.76
CA MET A 172 -14.54 14.00 -6.97
C MET A 172 -13.47 12.90 -6.97
N VAL A 173 -12.28 13.15 -6.42
CA VAL A 173 -11.26 12.10 -6.24
C VAL A 173 -11.81 10.98 -5.36
N ARG A 174 -12.46 11.30 -4.24
CA ARG A 174 -13.08 10.29 -3.36
C ARG A 174 -14.17 9.51 -4.09
N GLU A 175 -15.13 10.19 -4.73
CA GLU A 175 -16.23 9.51 -5.44
C GLU A 175 -15.71 8.64 -6.61
N CYS A 176 -14.65 9.10 -7.30
CA CYS A 176 -13.97 8.33 -8.34
C CYS A 176 -13.33 7.04 -7.79
N LEU A 177 -12.63 7.13 -6.65
CA LEU A 177 -12.03 5.97 -5.98
C LEU A 177 -13.10 4.99 -5.51
N GLU A 178 -14.23 5.48 -4.99
CA GLU A 178 -15.37 4.63 -4.61
C GLU A 178 -16.00 3.90 -5.80
N ALA A 179 -15.85 4.45 -7.01
CA ALA A 179 -16.24 3.81 -8.26
C ALA A 179 -15.13 2.96 -8.90
N ALA A 180 -14.07 2.64 -8.13
CA ALA A 180 -12.90 1.89 -8.56
C ALA A 180 -12.16 2.49 -9.77
N THR A 181 -12.32 3.79 -10.02
CA THR A 181 -11.49 4.51 -10.99
C THR A 181 -10.19 5.00 -10.36
N VAL A 182 -9.22 5.39 -11.18
CA VAL A 182 -7.91 5.90 -10.76
C VAL A 182 -7.80 7.39 -11.13
N PRO A 183 -8.23 8.32 -10.25
CA PRO A 183 -8.30 9.74 -10.57
C PRO A 183 -6.95 10.45 -10.46
N TYR A 184 -6.68 11.37 -11.40
CA TYR A 184 -5.55 12.30 -11.37
C TYR A 184 -6.01 13.73 -11.63
N VAL A 185 -5.40 14.71 -10.94
CA VAL A 185 -5.85 16.11 -10.95
C VAL A 185 -4.87 17.04 -11.66
N ALA A 186 -5.30 17.59 -12.79
CA ALA A 186 -4.70 18.74 -13.45
C ALA A 186 -5.18 20.03 -12.78
N ARG A 187 -4.35 20.58 -11.89
CA ARG A 187 -4.67 21.75 -11.05
C ARG A 187 -4.78 23.07 -11.83
N LYS A 188 -4.39 23.06 -13.09
CA LYS A 188 -4.47 24.19 -14.02
C LYS A 188 -4.91 23.65 -15.37
N GLU A 189 -5.50 24.53 -16.17
CA GLU A 189 -5.83 24.21 -17.55
C GLU A 189 -4.60 23.78 -18.34
N SER A 190 -4.75 22.68 -19.09
CA SER A 190 -3.68 22.08 -19.89
C SER A 190 -4.28 21.43 -21.13
N THR A 191 -3.81 21.85 -22.30
CA THR A 191 -4.12 21.16 -23.56
C THR A 191 -3.49 19.76 -23.50
N GLY A 192 -4.32 18.73 -23.62
CA GLY A 192 -3.90 17.34 -23.44
C GLY A 192 -3.73 16.93 -21.97
N PHE A 193 -4.34 17.65 -21.01
CA PHE A 193 -4.36 17.27 -19.60
C PHE A 193 -2.96 17.03 -19.03
N ILE A 194 -2.75 15.91 -18.34
CA ILE A 194 -1.45 15.44 -17.84
C ILE A 194 -0.90 14.43 -18.84
N PHE A 195 -1.57 13.30 -19.04
CA PHE A 195 -0.99 12.17 -19.79
C PHE A 195 -0.91 12.42 -21.29
N ASN A 196 -1.97 12.93 -21.94
CA ASN A 196 -1.90 13.19 -23.39
C ASN A 196 -0.83 14.23 -23.74
N ARG A 197 -0.58 15.20 -22.85
CA ARG A 197 0.51 16.17 -22.97
C ARG A 197 1.89 15.52 -22.84
N LEU A 198 2.06 14.60 -21.88
CA LEU A 198 3.29 13.80 -21.75
C LEU A 198 3.51 12.93 -22.99
N TRP A 199 2.47 12.21 -23.41
CA TRP A 199 2.53 11.34 -24.59
C TRP A 199 2.83 12.11 -25.87
N ALA A 200 2.28 13.32 -26.04
CA ALA A 200 2.61 14.16 -27.18
C ALA A 200 4.09 14.53 -27.26
N ALA A 201 4.76 14.72 -26.11
CA ALA A 201 6.20 14.98 -26.07
C ALA A 201 7.01 13.72 -26.42
N VAL A 202 6.69 12.58 -25.80
CA VAL A 202 7.34 11.28 -26.07
C VAL A 202 7.19 10.90 -27.54
N LYS A 203 5.97 10.95 -28.06
CA LYS A 203 5.66 10.64 -29.47
C LYS A 203 6.42 11.53 -30.43
N ARG A 204 6.53 12.85 -30.14
CA ARG A 204 7.28 13.77 -31.00
C ARG A 204 8.76 13.38 -31.06
N GLU A 205 9.37 13.03 -29.92
CA GLU A 205 10.78 12.65 -29.87
C GLU A 205 11.03 11.31 -30.58
N ILE A 206 10.14 10.32 -30.40
CA ILE A 206 10.21 9.04 -31.13
C ILE A 206 10.19 9.29 -32.64
N LEU A 207 9.29 10.15 -33.12
CA LEU A 207 9.22 10.48 -34.55
C LEU A 207 10.49 11.18 -35.05
N THR A 208 11.13 12.04 -34.24
CA THR A 208 12.42 12.65 -34.58
C THR A 208 13.53 11.60 -34.67
N ILE A 209 13.64 10.68 -33.70
CA ILE A 209 14.62 9.59 -33.70
C ILE A 209 14.49 8.74 -34.97
N LEU A 210 13.26 8.40 -35.36
CA LEU A 210 12.98 7.63 -36.57
C LEU A 210 13.28 8.43 -37.85
N HIS A 211 12.94 9.72 -37.89
CA HIS A 211 13.24 10.60 -39.02
C HIS A 211 14.74 10.74 -39.25
N ASP A 212 15.52 10.91 -38.17
CA ASP A 212 16.97 11.10 -38.23
C ASP A 212 17.73 9.78 -38.46
N GLY A 213 17.01 8.64 -38.47
CA GLY A 213 17.59 7.32 -38.71
C GLY A 213 18.49 6.82 -37.58
N VAL A 214 18.28 7.31 -36.35
CA VAL A 214 19.10 6.96 -35.18
C VAL A 214 18.84 5.53 -34.73
N SER A 215 17.60 5.04 -34.83
CA SER A 215 17.18 3.69 -34.44
C SER A 215 15.84 3.33 -35.12
N ASP A 216 15.33 2.12 -34.88
CA ASP A 216 14.06 1.61 -35.41
C ASP A 216 13.01 1.38 -34.30
N PRO A 217 11.72 1.18 -34.65
CA PRO A 217 10.66 1.03 -33.65
C PRO A 217 10.87 -0.11 -32.65
N ALA A 218 11.47 -1.24 -33.07
CA ALA A 218 11.63 -2.41 -32.20
C ALA A 218 12.67 -2.16 -31.11
N GLU A 219 13.77 -1.49 -31.44
CA GLU A 219 14.79 -1.09 -30.47
C GLU A 219 14.25 -0.04 -29.48
N ILE A 220 13.49 0.94 -29.96
CA ILE A 220 12.86 1.99 -29.13
C ILE A 220 11.90 1.36 -28.12
N ASP A 221 11.03 0.44 -28.55
CA ASP A 221 10.11 -0.24 -27.64
C ASP A 221 10.86 -1.16 -26.65
N SER A 222 11.91 -1.85 -27.10
CA SER A 222 12.72 -2.72 -26.25
C SER A 222 13.40 -1.93 -25.13
N ILE A 223 14.05 -0.81 -25.44
CA ILE A 223 14.72 0.00 -24.40
C ILE A 223 13.71 0.66 -23.45
N TRP A 224 12.54 1.10 -23.97
CA TRP A 224 11.46 1.61 -23.12
C TRP A 224 10.97 0.55 -22.13
N ASN A 225 10.79 -0.70 -22.60
CA ASN A 225 10.38 -1.81 -21.77
C ASN A 225 11.42 -2.12 -20.68
N GLU A 226 12.71 -2.17 -20.98
CA GLU A 226 13.75 -2.43 -19.97
C GLU A 226 13.82 -1.31 -18.93
N MET A 227 13.80 -0.04 -19.35
CA MET A 227 14.00 1.10 -18.44
C MET A 227 12.77 1.44 -17.60
N PHE A 228 11.59 1.49 -18.21
CA PHE A 228 10.39 2.04 -17.57
C PHE A 228 9.39 0.96 -17.14
N ILE A 229 9.25 -0.13 -17.89
CA ILE A 229 8.31 -1.20 -17.53
C ILE A 229 8.94 -2.18 -16.54
N LYS A 230 10.05 -2.83 -16.93
CA LYS A 230 10.79 -3.77 -16.07
C LYS A 230 11.54 -3.05 -14.96
N GLY A 231 12.25 -1.96 -15.30
CA GLY A 231 12.96 -1.13 -14.33
C GLY A 231 12.04 -0.36 -13.37
N ARG A 232 10.71 -0.31 -13.65
CA ARG A 232 9.69 0.39 -12.84
C ARG A 232 10.08 1.85 -12.52
N SER A 233 10.77 2.49 -13.45
CA SER A 233 11.31 3.82 -13.23
C SER A 233 10.24 4.90 -13.39
N LEU A 234 10.02 5.68 -12.33
CA LEU A 234 9.08 6.81 -12.34
C LEU A 234 9.82 8.12 -12.70
N PRO A 235 9.32 8.92 -13.65
CA PRO A 235 10.09 10.03 -14.24
C PRO A 235 10.52 11.10 -13.23
N CYS A 236 9.62 11.54 -12.35
CA CYS A 236 9.95 12.55 -11.35
C CYS A 236 10.92 12.02 -10.28
N HIS A 237 10.75 10.77 -9.83
CA HIS A 237 11.67 10.15 -8.88
C HIS A 237 13.05 9.94 -9.48
N MET A 238 13.12 9.58 -10.78
CA MET A 238 14.39 9.45 -11.49
C MET A 238 15.12 10.81 -11.55
N MET A 239 14.41 11.90 -11.86
CA MET A 239 15.01 13.25 -11.85
C MET A 239 15.57 13.62 -10.47
N ASP A 240 14.82 13.38 -9.39
CA ASP A 240 15.32 13.64 -8.03
C ASP A 240 16.46 12.71 -7.63
N SER A 241 16.49 11.46 -8.13
CA SER A 241 17.58 10.52 -7.89
C SER A 241 18.87 10.91 -8.61
N VAL A 242 18.78 11.39 -9.85
CA VAL A 242 19.92 11.92 -10.62
C VAL A 242 20.42 13.24 -10.02
N GLY A 243 19.47 14.07 -9.57
CA GLY A 243 19.71 15.39 -9.03
C GLY A 243 19.35 16.49 -10.02
N LEU A 244 18.54 17.45 -9.58
CA LEU A 244 17.92 18.45 -10.46
C LEU A 244 18.93 19.40 -11.10
N ASP A 245 20.07 19.65 -10.46
CA ASP A 245 21.18 20.41 -11.02
C ASP A 245 21.83 19.68 -12.22
N THR A 246 21.97 18.37 -12.11
CA THR A 246 22.50 17.52 -13.18
C THR A 246 21.51 17.43 -14.34
N VAL A 247 20.21 17.29 -14.03
CA VAL A 247 19.14 17.37 -15.03
C VAL A 247 19.16 18.71 -15.77
N ALA A 248 19.24 19.83 -15.04
CA ALA A 248 19.29 21.16 -15.65
C ALA A 248 20.53 21.38 -16.52
N PHE A 249 21.69 20.86 -16.10
CA PHE A 249 22.93 20.93 -16.88
C PHE A 249 22.81 20.18 -18.21
N ILE A 250 22.31 18.95 -18.19
CA ILE A 250 22.11 18.13 -19.39
C ILE A 250 21.09 18.78 -20.33
N GLU A 251 19.94 19.21 -19.78
CA GLU A 251 18.88 19.83 -20.58
C GLU A 251 19.35 21.16 -21.20
N SER A 252 20.19 21.94 -20.51
CA SER A 252 20.79 23.16 -21.06
C SER A 252 21.64 22.89 -22.31
N HIS A 253 22.33 21.75 -22.33
CA HIS A 253 23.10 21.32 -23.49
C HIS A 253 22.17 21.00 -24.67
N TYR A 254 21.14 20.18 -24.45
CA TYR A 254 20.16 19.82 -25.49
C TYR A 254 19.40 21.02 -26.03
N ILE A 255 19.03 21.97 -25.16
CA ILE A 255 18.39 23.22 -25.57
C ILE A 255 19.27 24.00 -26.54
N LYS A 256 20.56 24.13 -26.23
CA LYS A 256 21.52 24.86 -27.09
C LYS A 256 21.75 24.13 -28.41
N GLU A 257 21.89 22.82 -28.37
CA GLU A 257 22.13 21.99 -29.57
C GLU A 257 20.93 22.00 -30.51
N ARG A 258 19.71 21.91 -29.97
CA ARG A 258 18.46 21.79 -30.74
C ARG A 258 17.75 23.13 -30.97
N GLY A 259 18.27 24.23 -30.45
CA GLY A 259 17.68 25.56 -30.57
C GLY A 259 16.30 25.70 -29.90
N LEU A 260 16.11 25.03 -28.76
CA LEU A 260 14.85 25.05 -28.01
C LEU A 260 14.77 26.26 -27.05
N SER A 261 13.61 26.48 -26.42
CA SER A 261 13.46 27.49 -25.37
C SER A 261 13.72 26.91 -23.98
N SER A 262 14.47 27.63 -23.13
CA SER A 262 14.74 27.28 -21.73
C SER A 262 13.64 27.68 -20.74
N GLU A 263 12.73 28.59 -21.16
CA GLU A 263 11.83 29.31 -20.26
C GLU A 263 10.97 28.37 -19.39
N LYS A 264 10.47 27.28 -19.98
CA LYS A 264 9.55 26.34 -19.34
C LYS A 264 10.22 25.08 -18.81
N THR A 265 11.54 24.95 -18.94
CA THR A 265 12.31 23.76 -18.56
C THR A 265 13.41 24.16 -17.58
N VAL A 266 14.58 24.55 -18.07
CA VAL A 266 15.75 24.89 -17.25
C VAL A 266 15.49 26.12 -16.38
N ASP A 267 14.91 27.19 -16.93
CA ASP A 267 14.66 28.42 -16.17
C ASP A 267 13.61 28.19 -15.07
N PHE A 268 12.61 27.34 -15.37
CA PHE A 268 11.63 26.89 -14.38
C PHE A 268 12.31 26.08 -13.25
N LEU A 269 13.16 25.12 -13.59
CA LEU A 269 13.90 24.33 -12.59
C LEU A 269 14.84 25.22 -11.75
N GLN A 270 15.55 26.14 -12.40
CA GLN A 270 16.46 27.07 -11.75
C GLN A 270 15.72 27.89 -10.69
N LYS A 271 14.68 28.61 -11.11
CA LYS A 271 13.92 29.53 -10.25
C LYS A 271 13.18 28.84 -9.11
N ASN A 272 12.58 27.67 -9.37
CA ASN A 272 11.67 27.03 -8.41
C ASN A 272 12.35 25.98 -7.52
N TYR A 273 13.55 25.51 -7.89
CA TYR A 273 14.22 24.43 -7.16
C TYR A 273 15.70 24.75 -6.89
N LEU A 274 16.50 25.00 -7.93
CA LEU A 274 17.97 25.10 -7.77
C LEU A 274 18.39 26.33 -6.96
N ASP A 275 17.79 27.51 -7.22
CA ASP A 275 18.04 28.74 -6.45
C ASP A 275 17.66 28.61 -4.96
N GLN A 276 16.78 27.65 -4.65
CA GLN A 276 16.35 27.35 -3.28
C GLN A 276 17.22 26.28 -2.60
N GLY A 277 18.17 25.69 -3.34
CA GLY A 277 19.00 24.56 -2.91
C GLY A 277 18.27 23.22 -2.90
N LYS A 278 17.17 23.08 -3.64
CA LYS A 278 16.43 21.82 -3.81
C LYS A 278 17.02 21.05 -5.00
N LEU A 279 17.89 20.09 -4.70
CA LEU A 279 18.68 19.37 -5.72
C LEU A 279 18.26 17.91 -5.90
N GLY A 280 17.10 17.49 -5.39
CA GLY A 280 16.66 16.10 -5.37
C GLY A 280 17.12 15.36 -4.12
N ASN A 281 17.27 14.03 -4.23
CA ASN A 281 17.55 13.14 -3.10
C ASN A 281 18.86 13.44 -2.37
N LYS A 282 19.83 14.08 -3.05
CA LYS A 282 21.10 14.49 -2.44
C LYS A 282 21.01 15.76 -1.59
N SER A 283 19.88 16.48 -1.62
CA SER A 283 19.66 17.68 -0.84
C SER A 283 18.77 17.41 0.37
N THR A 284 19.18 17.91 1.53
CA THR A 284 18.36 17.94 2.76
C THR A 284 17.13 18.83 2.63
N LYS A 285 17.01 19.59 1.53
CA LYS A 285 15.82 20.37 1.16
C LYS A 285 14.93 19.68 0.12
N GLY A 286 15.31 18.50 -0.36
CA GLY A 286 14.59 17.72 -1.37
C GLY A 286 14.80 18.22 -2.80
N GLY A 287 13.82 17.95 -3.66
CA GLY A 287 13.78 18.33 -5.08
C GLY A 287 12.35 18.59 -5.54
N LEU A 288 11.92 17.88 -6.57
CA LEU A 288 10.52 17.83 -7.00
C LEU A 288 9.63 17.28 -5.88
N TYR A 289 10.17 16.33 -5.11
CA TYR A 289 9.57 15.85 -3.87
C TYR A 289 10.19 16.56 -2.65
N PRO A 290 9.44 16.66 -1.54
CA PRO A 290 10.01 17.08 -0.26
C PRO A 290 11.25 16.26 0.11
N PRO A 291 12.17 16.80 0.95
CA PRO A 291 13.30 16.03 1.41
C PRO A 291 12.82 14.72 2.03
N ARG A 292 13.49 13.62 1.70
CA ARG A 292 13.40 12.42 2.55
C ARG A 292 13.96 12.83 3.90
N ASP A 293 13.12 12.87 4.92
CA ASP A 293 13.60 13.03 6.28
C ASP A 293 14.32 11.72 6.67
N PRO A 294 15.65 11.71 6.77
CA PRO A 294 16.40 10.51 7.13
C PRO A 294 16.12 10.11 8.59
N ASN A 295 15.52 10.99 9.38
CA ASN A 295 15.17 10.78 10.78
C ASN A 295 13.66 10.54 10.98
N GLN A 296 12.84 10.57 9.94
CA GLN A 296 11.42 10.25 10.09
C GLN A 296 11.29 8.74 10.15
N THR A 297 11.29 8.24 11.37
CA THR A 297 10.88 6.88 11.72
C THR A 297 9.63 6.50 10.94
N ARG A 298 9.70 5.41 10.18
CA ARG A 298 8.58 4.80 9.47
C ARG A 298 8.23 3.49 10.13
N ILE A 299 6.96 3.13 10.06
CA ILE A 299 6.46 1.83 10.51
C ILE A 299 6.17 1.02 9.27
N LEU A 300 6.78 -0.15 9.17
CA LEU A 300 6.36 -1.17 8.21
C LEU A 300 5.58 -2.24 8.96
N ALA A 301 4.39 -2.58 8.47
CA ALA A 301 3.53 -3.58 9.09
C ALA A 301 3.04 -4.59 8.06
N LEU A 302 2.89 -5.84 8.50
CA LEU A 302 2.34 -6.94 7.73
C LEU A 302 0.87 -7.13 8.02
N ASP A 303 0.06 -7.04 6.97
CA ASP A 303 -1.32 -7.47 6.99
C ASP A 303 -1.43 -8.88 6.40
N THR A 304 -2.09 -9.79 7.10
CA THR A 304 -2.30 -11.16 6.65
C THR A 304 -3.35 -11.27 5.54
N GLY A 305 -4.23 -10.26 5.40
CA GLY A 305 -5.35 -10.28 4.47
C GLY A 305 -6.52 -11.18 4.91
N LEU A 306 -6.49 -11.71 6.14
CA LEU A 306 -7.52 -12.63 6.65
C LEU A 306 -8.82 -11.95 7.09
N SER A 307 -8.82 -10.63 7.29
CA SER A 307 -10.00 -9.85 7.71
C SER A 307 -10.84 -9.31 6.53
N LEU A 308 -10.46 -9.64 5.30
CA LEU A 308 -11.22 -9.25 4.11
C LEU A 308 -12.53 -10.05 3.99
N ALA A 309 -13.57 -9.43 3.43
CA ALA A 309 -14.88 -10.05 3.25
C ALA A 309 -14.82 -11.34 2.39
N GLU A 310 -13.95 -11.36 1.38
CA GLU A 310 -13.58 -12.56 0.64
C GLU A 310 -12.18 -13.01 1.10
N THR A 311 -12.13 -14.09 1.86
CA THR A 311 -10.87 -14.61 2.40
C THR A 311 -10.08 -15.33 1.30
N SER A 312 -8.86 -14.86 1.05
CA SER A 312 -7.88 -15.54 0.20
C SER A 312 -6.58 -15.71 0.96
N LEU A 313 -5.94 -16.87 0.78
CA LEU A 313 -4.66 -17.18 1.41
C LEU A 313 -3.53 -16.30 0.88
N THR A 314 -3.73 -15.59 -0.24
CA THR A 314 -2.71 -14.76 -0.89
C THR A 314 -3.00 -13.27 -0.81
N SER A 315 -3.93 -12.81 0.02
CA SER A 315 -4.29 -11.38 0.10
C SER A 315 -3.36 -10.54 1.00
N GLY A 316 -2.28 -11.12 1.52
CA GLY A 316 -1.41 -10.41 2.46
C GLY A 316 -0.63 -9.25 1.82
N GLU A 317 -0.32 -8.26 2.64
CA GLU A 317 0.34 -7.02 2.22
C GLU A 317 1.43 -6.57 3.21
N ILE A 318 2.46 -5.89 2.71
CA ILE A 318 3.35 -5.04 3.52
C ILE A 318 2.94 -3.60 3.28
N ILE A 319 2.61 -2.87 4.34
CA ILE A 319 2.22 -1.46 4.29
C ILE A 319 3.22 -0.56 5.00
N GLU A 320 3.36 0.67 4.51
CA GLU A 320 4.17 1.72 5.12
C GLU A 320 3.24 2.74 5.80
N LEU A 321 3.46 2.99 7.08
CA LEU A 321 2.79 4.02 7.87
C LEU A 321 3.78 5.05 8.42
N THR A 322 3.30 6.25 8.66
CA THR A 322 3.97 7.25 9.50
C THR A 322 3.79 6.93 10.98
N THR A 323 4.62 7.53 11.83
CA THR A 323 4.51 7.39 13.30
C THR A 323 3.23 7.97 13.90
N ASP A 324 2.47 8.78 13.16
CA ASP A 324 1.13 9.24 13.53
C ASP A 324 0.02 8.25 13.11
N GLY A 325 0.37 7.13 12.47
CA GLY A 325 -0.56 6.09 12.02
C GLY A 325 -1.13 6.28 10.62
N SER A 326 -0.77 7.34 9.89
CA SER A 326 -1.26 7.53 8.53
C SER A 326 -0.64 6.51 7.57
N VAL A 327 -1.48 5.72 6.89
CA VAL A 327 -1.02 4.81 5.82
C VAL A 327 -0.53 5.64 4.65
N ARG A 328 0.74 5.50 4.28
CA ARG A 328 1.32 6.18 3.12
C ARG A 328 1.09 5.42 1.83
N ARG A 329 1.37 4.12 1.84
CA ARG A 329 1.29 3.25 0.66
C ARG A 329 1.37 1.77 1.03
N VAL A 330 0.95 0.94 0.10
CA VAL A 330 1.21 -0.52 0.12
C VAL A 330 2.51 -0.78 -0.66
N LEU A 331 3.49 -1.42 -0.01
CA LEU A 331 4.81 -1.71 -0.59
C LEU A 331 4.79 -3.01 -1.39
N VAL A 332 4.22 -4.08 -0.81
CA VAL A 332 4.16 -5.41 -1.41
C VAL A 332 2.75 -5.96 -1.25
N ARG A 333 2.20 -6.55 -2.31
CA ARG A 333 0.85 -7.14 -2.33
C ARG A 333 0.92 -8.63 -2.62
N ASN A 334 -0.21 -9.29 -2.50
CA ASN A 334 -0.45 -10.67 -2.93
C ASN A 334 0.43 -11.71 -2.19
N GLN A 335 0.66 -11.52 -0.90
CA GLN A 335 1.51 -12.41 -0.10
C GLN A 335 0.71 -13.55 0.52
N ALA A 336 1.31 -14.75 0.52
CA ALA A 336 0.69 -15.97 1.01
C ALA A 336 0.76 -16.05 2.54
N LEU A 337 -0.28 -15.53 3.22
CA LEU A 337 -0.36 -15.47 4.69
C LEU A 337 0.97 -15.01 5.32
N PRO A 338 1.42 -13.77 5.11
CA PRO A 338 2.67 -13.31 5.67
C PRO A 338 2.57 -13.16 7.19
N ASP A 339 3.69 -13.35 7.91
CA ASP A 339 3.67 -13.37 9.39
C ASP A 339 4.78 -12.52 10.03
N GLY A 340 6.05 -12.77 9.75
CA GLY A 340 7.16 -12.01 10.35
C GLY A 340 7.76 -10.99 9.39
N LEU A 341 8.21 -9.84 9.91
CA LEU A 341 8.86 -8.76 9.13
C LEU A 341 10.05 -8.16 9.89
N ILE A 342 11.19 -8.04 9.22
CA ILE A 342 12.36 -7.29 9.72
C ILE A 342 12.99 -6.47 8.60
N VAL A 343 13.82 -5.50 8.99
CA VAL A 343 14.72 -4.78 8.08
C VAL A 343 16.16 -4.98 8.53
N VAL A 344 17.04 -5.29 7.58
CA VAL A 344 18.49 -5.44 7.78
C VAL A 344 19.19 -4.75 6.63
N ASN A 345 20.09 -3.81 6.93
CA ASN A 345 20.86 -3.05 5.92
C ASN A 345 19.96 -2.42 4.82
N GLU A 346 18.94 -1.66 5.20
CA GLU A 346 18.00 -1.00 4.26
C GLU A 346 17.25 -1.97 3.32
N ARG A 347 17.14 -3.25 3.71
CA ARG A 347 16.40 -4.27 2.97
C ARG A 347 15.43 -4.98 3.89
N MET A 348 14.18 -5.12 3.46
CA MET A 348 13.17 -5.85 4.24
C MET A 348 13.21 -7.34 3.94
N TYR A 349 12.89 -8.14 4.96
CA TYR A 349 12.76 -9.59 4.91
C TYR A 349 11.47 -10.00 5.59
N TRP A 350 10.71 -10.92 4.98
CA TRP A 350 9.47 -11.40 5.58
C TRP A 350 9.23 -12.88 5.31
N THR A 351 8.47 -13.50 6.20
CA THR A 351 8.03 -14.89 6.07
C THR A 351 6.61 -14.97 5.52
N CYS A 352 6.35 -15.99 4.71
CA CYS A 352 5.03 -16.38 4.22
C CYS A 352 4.73 -17.79 4.68
N MET A 353 3.63 -17.96 5.43
CA MET A 353 3.29 -19.23 6.08
C MET A 353 3.05 -20.38 5.10
N GLY A 354 2.57 -20.08 3.89
CA GLY A 354 2.03 -21.12 3.02
C GLY A 354 0.80 -21.79 3.64
N THR A 355 0.63 -23.07 3.36
CA THR A 355 -0.45 -23.90 3.90
C THR A 355 0.05 -24.61 5.16
N PRO A 356 -0.54 -24.35 6.34
CA PRO A 356 -0.12 -25.01 7.58
C PRO A 356 -0.03 -26.54 7.47
N GLY A 357 1.14 -27.09 7.81
CA GLY A 357 1.42 -28.52 7.73
C GLY A 357 1.98 -28.99 6.38
N VAL A 358 2.04 -28.12 5.37
CA VAL A 358 2.68 -28.38 4.07
C VAL A 358 4.02 -27.66 4.00
N ASN A 359 5.02 -28.28 3.35
CA ASN A 359 6.30 -27.62 3.10
C ASN A 359 6.20 -26.65 1.91
N ASP A 360 5.33 -25.66 1.96
CA ASP A 360 5.16 -24.62 0.92
C ASP A 360 5.38 -23.20 1.46
N GLY A 361 5.81 -23.06 2.72
CA GLY A 361 6.23 -21.78 3.29
C GLY A 361 7.49 -21.22 2.64
N ALA A 362 7.66 -19.90 2.74
CA ALA A 362 8.73 -19.17 2.07
C ALA A 362 9.26 -17.99 2.89
N LEU A 363 10.45 -17.53 2.50
CA LEU A 363 11.06 -16.30 3.01
C LEU A 363 11.47 -15.43 1.82
N TYR A 364 11.08 -14.17 1.84
CA TYR A 364 11.36 -13.22 0.77
C TYR A 364 12.12 -12.00 1.29
N SER A 365 12.72 -11.24 0.37
CA SER A 365 13.32 -9.94 0.67
C SER A 365 13.04 -8.94 -0.44
N ALA A 366 13.09 -7.64 -0.12
CA ALA A 366 12.93 -6.56 -1.09
C ALA A 366 13.53 -5.25 -0.58
N ASN A 367 13.71 -4.28 -1.46
CA ASN A 367 14.08 -2.91 -1.09
C ASN A 367 12.93 -2.25 -0.32
N LEU A 368 13.23 -1.23 0.51
CA LEU A 368 12.23 -0.52 1.32
C LEU A 368 11.15 0.24 0.54
N ASP A 369 11.24 0.28 -0.79
CA ASP A 369 10.21 0.82 -1.67
C ASP A 369 9.25 -0.25 -2.22
N GLY A 370 9.43 -1.53 -1.86
CA GLY A 370 8.62 -2.65 -2.36
C GLY A 370 9.15 -3.30 -3.63
N LEU A 371 10.29 -2.82 -4.15
CA LEU A 371 10.87 -3.31 -5.40
C LEU A 371 11.98 -4.34 -5.15
N ASP A 372 12.43 -4.99 -6.23
CA ASP A 372 13.49 -6.01 -6.18
C ASP A 372 13.17 -7.17 -5.21
N ILE A 373 11.99 -7.76 -5.36
CA ILE A 373 11.58 -8.92 -4.57
C ILE A 373 12.45 -10.14 -4.95
N GLN A 374 13.14 -10.70 -3.97
CA GLN A 374 13.99 -11.89 -4.10
C GLN A 374 13.46 -13.00 -3.21
N THR A 375 13.46 -14.23 -3.73
CA THR A 375 13.16 -15.43 -2.94
C THR A 375 14.41 -15.83 -2.18
N ILE A 376 14.36 -15.76 -0.85
CA ILE A 376 15.48 -16.14 0.02
C ILE A 376 15.40 -17.63 0.36
N ILE A 377 14.21 -18.09 0.78
CA ILE A 377 13.91 -19.52 0.95
C ILE A 377 12.69 -19.84 0.09
N SER A 378 12.86 -20.80 -0.82
CA SER A 378 11.82 -21.20 -1.77
C SER A 378 10.76 -22.09 -1.12
N PRO A 379 9.47 -21.98 -1.54
CA PRO A 379 8.45 -22.99 -1.26
C PRO A 379 8.98 -24.40 -1.58
N GLY A 380 8.64 -25.38 -0.75
CA GLY A 380 9.21 -26.75 -0.81
C GLY A 380 10.22 -27.04 0.29
N THR A 381 10.81 -26.00 0.90
CA THR A 381 11.96 -26.14 1.81
C THR A 381 11.55 -26.15 3.29
N ILE A 382 10.66 -25.24 3.68
CA ILE A 382 10.23 -25.01 5.06
C ILE A 382 8.71 -25.14 5.15
N ASN A 383 8.17 -25.38 6.35
CA ASN A 383 6.74 -25.65 6.54
C ASN A 383 5.94 -24.36 6.72
N THR A 384 5.76 -23.93 7.96
CA THR A 384 4.95 -22.75 8.32
C THR A 384 5.85 -21.73 9.02
N PRO A 385 6.68 -20.98 8.27
CA PRO A 385 7.57 -20.00 8.89
C PRO A 385 6.79 -18.89 9.58
N LYS A 386 7.29 -18.49 10.74
CA LYS A 386 6.68 -17.51 11.64
C LYS A 386 7.59 -16.30 11.82
N GLN A 387 7.65 -15.75 13.02
CA GLN A 387 8.45 -14.56 13.28
C GLN A 387 9.92 -14.82 12.98
N LEU A 388 10.62 -13.75 12.59
CA LEU A 388 12.03 -13.77 12.23
C LEU A 388 12.76 -12.60 12.90
N THR A 389 14.06 -12.78 13.09
CA THR A 389 14.99 -11.78 13.59
C THR A 389 16.32 -11.90 12.85
N ALA A 390 17.25 -10.97 13.07
CA ALA A 390 18.58 -11.05 12.51
C ALA A 390 19.66 -10.71 13.53
N ASP A 391 20.79 -11.42 13.41
CA ASP A 391 22.06 -10.96 13.96
C ASP A 391 22.78 -10.21 12.83
N GLU A 392 22.71 -8.88 12.87
CA GLU A 392 23.30 -8.02 11.85
C GLU A 392 24.82 -8.14 11.80
N SER A 393 25.45 -8.38 12.96
CA SER A 393 26.91 -8.52 13.06
C SER A 393 27.40 -9.80 12.38
N ALA A 394 26.68 -10.89 12.57
CA ALA A 394 26.96 -12.18 11.94
C ALA A 394 26.36 -12.31 10.53
N LYS A 395 25.51 -11.36 10.10
CA LYS A 395 24.75 -11.38 8.84
C LYS A 395 23.90 -12.65 8.70
N LYS A 396 23.22 -13.04 9.79
CA LYS A 396 22.38 -14.23 9.86
C LYS A 396 20.93 -13.87 10.17
N ILE A 397 19.99 -14.51 9.48
CA ILE A 397 18.55 -14.46 9.79
C ILE A 397 18.19 -15.71 10.59
N TYR A 398 17.31 -15.54 11.58
CA TYR A 398 16.74 -16.60 12.40
C TYR A 398 15.22 -16.56 12.26
N PHE A 399 14.57 -17.70 12.10
CA PHE A 399 13.11 -17.76 12.02
C PHE A 399 12.56 -19.07 12.60
N SER A 400 11.37 -19.02 13.17
CA SER A 400 10.66 -20.20 13.64
C SER A 400 9.86 -20.86 12.52
N ASP A 401 9.68 -22.18 12.59
CA ASP A 401 8.81 -22.96 11.70
C ASP A 401 7.84 -23.77 12.57
N ARG A 402 6.56 -23.36 12.55
CA ARG A 402 5.55 -23.78 13.53
C ARG A 402 5.22 -25.26 13.41
N GLU A 403 4.57 -25.67 12.34
CA GLU A 403 4.24 -27.08 12.06
C GLU A 403 5.46 -27.90 11.68
N GLY A 404 6.54 -27.25 11.22
CA GLY A 404 7.83 -27.91 11.02
C GLY A 404 8.55 -28.26 12.32
N LEU A 405 8.11 -27.75 13.48
CA LEU A 405 8.66 -28.05 14.80
C LEU A 405 10.15 -27.67 14.92
N ARG A 406 10.56 -26.56 14.29
CA ARG A 406 11.97 -26.18 14.11
C ARG A 406 12.21 -24.69 14.33
N VAL A 407 13.46 -24.35 14.63
CA VAL A 407 14.01 -22.99 14.47
C VAL A 407 15.18 -23.08 13.51
N TYR A 408 15.20 -22.17 12.54
CA TYR A 408 16.21 -22.09 11.50
C TYR A 408 17.14 -20.90 11.67
N ARG A 409 18.34 -21.02 11.09
CA ARG A 409 19.27 -19.93 10.82
C ARG A 409 19.80 -20.03 9.39
N CYS A 410 19.97 -18.92 8.70
CA CYS A 410 20.64 -18.85 7.39
C CYS A 410 21.40 -17.53 7.20
N ASN A 411 22.21 -17.44 6.15
CA ASN A 411 22.75 -16.16 5.66
C ASN A 411 21.63 -15.26 5.13
N LEU A 412 21.90 -13.96 5.00
CA LEU A 412 20.92 -13.00 4.45
C LEU A 412 20.42 -13.36 3.04
N ASP A 413 21.22 -14.09 2.26
CA ASP A 413 20.86 -14.59 0.92
C ASP A 413 20.19 -15.98 0.93
N GLY A 414 19.92 -16.54 2.10
CA GLY A 414 19.28 -17.85 2.27
C GLY A 414 20.23 -19.04 2.23
N THR A 415 21.52 -18.82 1.93
CA THR A 415 22.52 -19.89 1.97
C THR A 415 22.83 -20.34 3.41
N GLU A 416 23.46 -21.51 3.55
CA GLU A 416 23.77 -22.11 4.86
C GLU A 416 22.55 -22.24 5.79
N LEU A 417 21.40 -22.65 5.24
CA LEU A 417 20.21 -22.93 6.03
C LEU A 417 20.45 -24.11 6.99
N GLU A 418 20.31 -23.86 8.27
CA GLU A 418 20.60 -24.78 9.36
C GLU A 418 19.43 -24.87 10.34
N ILE A 419 19.09 -26.09 10.78
CA ILE A 419 18.16 -26.33 11.89
C ILE A 419 18.94 -26.21 13.21
N ILE A 420 18.65 -25.16 13.98
CA ILE A 420 19.34 -24.87 15.25
C ILE A 420 18.55 -25.33 16.48
N VAL A 421 17.26 -25.65 16.31
CA VAL A 421 16.39 -26.33 17.29
C VAL A 421 15.41 -27.22 16.53
N GLN A 422 15.17 -28.44 17.01
CA GLN A 422 14.09 -29.31 16.55
C GLN A 422 13.35 -29.91 17.76
N THR A 423 12.06 -29.61 17.87
CA THR A 423 11.23 -29.93 19.05
C THR A 423 10.39 -31.19 18.88
N GLY A 424 10.33 -31.75 17.67
CA GLY A 424 9.63 -33.00 17.35
C GLY A 424 9.92 -33.49 15.93
N ASN A 425 9.18 -34.51 15.50
CA ASN A 425 9.20 -34.99 14.13
C ASN A 425 7.96 -34.49 13.36
N TRP A 426 8.12 -33.51 12.48
CA TRP A 426 7.01 -32.93 11.70
C TRP A 426 6.36 -33.92 10.72
N GLU A 427 7.04 -35.03 10.39
CA GLU A 427 6.47 -36.10 9.56
C GLU A 427 5.49 -36.98 10.35
N VAL A 428 5.52 -36.90 11.68
CA VAL A 428 4.60 -37.62 12.57
C VAL A 428 3.43 -36.72 12.87
N ARG A 429 2.22 -37.16 12.51
CA ARG A 429 0.99 -36.37 12.62
C ARG A 429 0.73 -35.91 14.05
N GLU A 430 0.96 -36.76 15.04
CA GLU A 430 0.78 -36.45 16.45
C GLU A 430 1.70 -35.32 16.92
N ASP A 431 2.96 -35.35 16.49
CA ASP A 431 3.95 -34.32 16.80
C ASP A 431 3.59 -32.99 16.13
N MET A 432 3.20 -33.03 14.85
CA MET A 432 2.84 -31.83 14.09
C MET A 432 1.63 -31.11 14.68
N HIS A 433 0.70 -31.82 15.34
CA HIS A 433 -0.49 -31.22 15.97
C HIS A 433 -0.28 -30.93 17.47
N ASP A 434 0.87 -31.28 18.04
CA ASP A 434 1.20 -30.95 19.41
C ASP A 434 1.65 -29.49 19.51
N SER A 435 0.72 -28.61 19.89
CA SER A 435 0.97 -27.18 20.05
C SER A 435 2.01 -26.85 21.12
N MET A 436 2.36 -27.80 21.99
CA MET A 436 3.48 -27.66 22.90
C MET A 436 4.82 -27.70 22.16
N LYS A 437 4.89 -28.28 20.96
CA LYS A 437 6.12 -28.35 20.15
C LYS A 437 6.30 -27.18 19.18
N TRP A 438 5.23 -26.45 18.89
CA TRP A 438 5.20 -25.33 17.94
C TRP A 438 6.09 -24.16 18.36
N CYS A 439 7.12 -23.88 17.56
CA CYS A 439 7.97 -22.68 17.66
C CYS A 439 7.30 -21.50 16.94
N VAL A 440 7.27 -20.31 17.55
CA VAL A 440 6.57 -19.14 16.95
C VAL A 440 7.44 -17.88 16.94
N GLY A 441 7.65 -17.24 18.09
CA GLY A 441 8.52 -16.06 18.23
C GLY A 441 9.98 -16.43 18.30
N ILE A 442 10.85 -15.53 17.89
CA ILE A 442 12.30 -15.71 17.92
C ILE A 442 12.99 -14.35 18.09
N THR A 443 13.98 -14.27 18.97
CA THR A 443 14.88 -13.12 19.06
C THR A 443 16.30 -13.58 19.39
N VAL A 444 17.31 -12.78 19.03
CA VAL A 444 18.73 -13.12 19.20
C VAL A 444 19.44 -12.03 20.00
N ALA A 445 20.28 -12.45 20.95
CA ALA A 445 21.08 -11.59 21.82
C ALA A 445 22.57 -11.97 21.72
N PRO A 446 23.30 -11.44 20.72
CA PRO A 446 24.71 -11.76 20.52
C PRO A 446 25.63 -11.42 21.71
N LYS A 447 25.36 -10.36 22.48
CA LYS A 447 26.14 -9.98 23.67
C LYS A 447 26.01 -11.00 24.80
N PHE A 448 24.86 -11.66 24.91
CA PHE A 448 24.69 -12.80 25.84
C PHE A 448 25.14 -14.13 25.22
N GLY A 449 25.40 -14.16 23.91
CA GLY A 449 25.65 -15.38 23.16
C GLY A 449 24.43 -16.31 23.10
N LYS A 450 23.21 -15.77 23.20
CA LYS A 450 21.96 -16.53 23.30
C LYS A 450 20.94 -16.14 22.24
N PHE A 451 20.03 -17.07 21.95
CA PHE A 451 18.78 -16.76 21.27
C PHE A 451 17.60 -17.33 22.07
N TYR A 452 16.42 -16.78 21.85
CA TYR A 452 15.21 -17.08 22.60
C TYR A 452 14.07 -17.36 21.64
N TRP A 453 13.24 -18.36 21.93
CA TRP A 453 12.03 -18.63 21.15
C TRP A 453 10.85 -18.96 22.04
N SER A 454 9.64 -18.68 21.54
CA SER A 454 8.41 -19.04 22.23
C SER A 454 7.88 -20.38 21.72
N GLN A 455 7.26 -21.14 22.63
CA GLN A 455 6.37 -22.23 22.28
C GLN A 455 4.96 -21.92 22.77
N LYS A 456 4.04 -21.86 21.81
CA LYS A 456 2.68 -21.32 22.00
C LYS A 456 1.89 -22.06 23.08
N GLY A 457 1.92 -23.39 23.05
CA GLY A 457 1.03 -24.24 23.83
C GLY A 457 -0.42 -24.24 23.27
N PRO A 458 -1.34 -25.03 23.86
CA PRO A 458 -2.73 -25.05 23.44
C PRO A 458 -3.38 -23.69 23.68
N SER A 459 -4.25 -23.29 22.75
CA SER A 459 -4.88 -21.97 22.85
C SER A 459 -5.64 -21.81 24.14
N LYS A 460 -5.37 -20.69 24.82
CA LYS A 460 -6.05 -20.27 26.04
C LYS A 460 -5.87 -21.26 27.21
N ALA A 461 -4.84 -22.12 27.16
CA ALA A 461 -4.60 -23.15 28.18
C ALA A 461 -3.57 -22.75 29.25
N SER A 462 -2.91 -21.60 29.12
CA SER A 462 -1.83 -21.17 30.03
C SER A 462 -0.68 -22.17 30.15
N GLN A 463 -0.28 -22.77 29.03
CA GLN A 463 0.82 -23.72 28.94
C GLN A 463 1.95 -23.23 28.00
N GLY A 464 1.89 -21.97 27.57
CA GLY A 464 2.93 -21.33 26.78
C GLY A 464 4.25 -21.24 27.54
N ARG A 465 5.34 -21.23 26.79
CA ARG A 465 6.71 -21.26 27.31
C ARG A 465 7.63 -20.38 26.48
N ILE A 466 8.70 -19.90 27.10
CA ILE A 466 9.83 -19.27 26.40
C ILE A 466 11.09 -20.03 26.78
N PHE A 467 11.88 -20.35 25.77
CA PHE A 467 13.14 -21.06 25.90
C PHE A 467 14.30 -20.18 25.45
N CYS A 468 15.50 -20.54 25.89
CA CYS A 468 16.76 -20.01 25.35
C CYS A 468 17.78 -21.11 25.11
N ALA A 469 18.72 -20.88 24.21
CA ALA A 469 19.91 -21.69 24.01
C ALA A 469 21.08 -20.83 23.51
N ASN A 470 22.30 -21.36 23.46
CA ASN A 470 23.44 -20.59 22.96
C ASN A 470 23.38 -20.44 21.43
N ILE A 471 23.79 -19.29 20.89
CA ILE A 471 23.85 -19.05 19.43
C ILE A 471 24.76 -20.08 18.73
N SER A 472 25.85 -20.44 19.40
CA SER A 472 26.72 -21.53 18.96
C SER A 472 26.15 -22.86 19.44
N THR A 473 25.87 -23.75 18.51
CA THR A 473 25.53 -25.15 18.83
C THR A 473 26.73 -25.80 19.52
N PRO A 474 26.56 -26.47 20.67
CA PRO A 474 27.68 -27.12 21.35
C PRO A 474 28.39 -28.17 20.45
N ALA A 475 29.70 -28.34 20.66
CA ALA A 475 30.52 -29.20 19.82
C ALA A 475 29.99 -30.64 19.78
N GLY A 476 29.84 -31.20 18.57
CA GLY A 476 29.32 -32.55 18.35
C GLY A 476 27.81 -32.70 18.54
N GLN A 477 27.09 -31.62 18.82
CA GLN A 477 25.63 -31.61 18.92
C GLN A 477 24.98 -30.98 17.67
N SER A 478 23.65 -31.10 17.58
CA SER A 478 22.82 -30.58 16.49
C SER A 478 21.57 -29.91 17.06
N GLY A 479 20.79 -29.20 16.25
CA GLY A 479 19.50 -28.64 16.69
C GLY A 479 18.53 -29.67 17.30
N LYS A 480 18.67 -30.95 16.94
CA LYS A 480 17.87 -32.07 17.49
C LYS A 480 18.40 -32.61 18.81
N SER A 481 19.71 -32.54 19.05
CA SER A 481 20.37 -33.24 20.15
C SER A 481 21.01 -32.30 21.17
N ARG A 482 20.87 -30.98 20.98
CA ARG A 482 21.51 -30.00 21.84
C ARG A 482 20.94 -30.00 23.25
N ASP A 483 21.80 -30.00 24.26
CA ASP A 483 21.44 -30.14 25.68
C ASP A 483 21.45 -28.81 26.45
N ASP A 484 21.85 -27.73 25.78
CA ASP A 484 21.93 -26.38 26.35
C ASP A 484 20.61 -25.59 26.29
N ILE A 485 19.51 -26.23 25.86
CA ILE A 485 18.17 -25.64 25.83
C ILE A 485 17.63 -25.50 27.26
N GLN A 486 17.17 -24.30 27.60
CA GLN A 486 16.59 -24.00 28.91
C GLN A 486 15.22 -23.36 28.76
N CYS A 487 14.22 -23.89 29.48
CA CYS A 487 12.91 -23.25 29.61
C CYS A 487 13.01 -22.14 30.66
N ILE A 488 13.01 -20.87 30.22
CA ILE A 488 13.20 -19.73 31.13
C ILE A 488 11.88 -19.19 31.69
N PHE A 489 10.79 -19.28 30.94
CA PHE A 489 9.44 -18.96 31.40
C PHE A 489 8.46 -20.07 31.01
N SER A 490 7.52 -20.40 31.89
CA SER A 490 6.53 -21.47 31.70
C SER A 490 5.19 -21.11 32.33
N GLY A 491 4.11 -21.72 31.83
CA GLY A 491 2.77 -21.40 32.31
C GLY A 491 2.29 -20.03 31.85
N LEU A 492 2.82 -19.55 30.72
CA LEU A 492 2.38 -18.33 30.05
C LEU A 492 1.06 -18.61 29.32
N PRO A 493 0.20 -17.60 29.09
CA PRO A 493 -1.07 -17.81 28.41
C PRO A 493 -0.90 -18.41 27.00
N GLU A 494 -0.37 -17.63 26.06
CA GLU A 494 -0.09 -17.97 24.66
C GLU A 494 0.97 -17.00 24.08
N ALA A 495 2.25 -17.15 24.47
CA ALA A 495 3.33 -16.26 24.05
C ALA A 495 3.63 -16.38 22.55
N ILE A 496 3.72 -15.25 21.84
CA ILE A 496 3.89 -15.17 20.39
C ILE A 496 5.24 -14.58 20.03
N ASP A 497 5.38 -13.27 19.89
CA ASP A 497 6.59 -12.63 19.37
C ASP A 497 7.52 -12.16 20.49
N LEU A 498 8.81 -12.04 20.21
CA LEU A 498 9.86 -11.76 21.20
C LEU A 498 10.79 -10.64 20.73
N GLU A 499 11.19 -9.78 21.65
CA GLU A 499 12.26 -8.81 21.44
C GLU A 499 13.15 -8.70 22.68
N VAL A 500 14.44 -8.42 22.49
CA VAL A 500 15.42 -8.34 23.59
C VAL A 500 16.18 -7.02 23.55
N ASP A 501 16.22 -6.35 24.68
CA ASP A 501 17.12 -5.21 24.91
C ASP A 501 18.32 -5.71 25.72
N GLU A 502 19.44 -5.93 25.05
CA GLU A 502 20.68 -6.40 25.67
C GLU A 502 21.32 -5.34 26.58
N VAL A 503 21.05 -4.05 26.35
CA VAL A 503 21.64 -2.95 27.12
C VAL A 503 20.95 -2.84 28.47
N SER A 504 19.62 -2.80 28.48
CA SER A 504 18.85 -2.77 29.74
C SER A 504 18.61 -4.15 30.34
N ARG A 505 19.03 -5.23 29.65
CA ARG A 505 18.88 -6.64 30.02
C ARG A 505 17.41 -6.99 30.24
N LYS A 506 16.58 -6.78 29.21
CA LYS A 506 15.14 -7.05 29.27
C LYS A 506 14.67 -7.88 28.10
N LEU A 507 13.78 -8.81 28.39
CA LEU A 507 13.06 -9.59 27.39
C LEU A 507 11.60 -9.12 27.36
N TYR A 508 11.10 -8.88 26.16
CA TYR A 508 9.73 -8.46 25.88
C TYR A 508 9.01 -9.53 25.05
N TRP A 509 7.71 -9.70 25.29
CA TRP A 509 6.90 -10.58 24.44
C TRP A 509 5.43 -10.20 24.38
N THR A 510 4.80 -10.50 23.26
CA THR A 510 3.36 -10.42 23.06
C THR A 510 2.70 -11.76 23.36
N ASP A 511 1.41 -11.72 23.64
CA ASP A 511 0.64 -12.89 24.03
C ASP A 511 -0.83 -12.80 23.56
N ARG A 512 -1.39 -13.95 23.16
CA ARG A 512 -2.77 -14.10 22.61
C ARG A 512 -3.75 -14.83 23.53
N GLY A 513 -3.39 -15.09 24.78
CA GLY A 513 -4.25 -15.83 25.70
C GLY A 513 -5.46 -15.03 26.19
N GLU A 514 -6.25 -15.66 27.06
CA GLU A 514 -7.45 -15.04 27.63
C GLU A 514 -7.16 -13.97 28.68
N VAL A 515 -8.02 -12.95 28.71
CA VAL A 515 -8.09 -11.94 29.77
C VAL A 515 -8.38 -12.63 31.12
N PRO A 516 -7.79 -12.23 32.27
CA PRO A 516 -7.11 -10.96 32.54
C PRO A 516 -5.58 -10.97 32.35
N LEU A 517 -4.99 -12.09 31.93
CA LEU A 517 -3.54 -12.23 31.79
C LEU A 517 -3.09 -12.16 30.33
N GLY A 518 -3.78 -12.80 29.38
CA GLY A 518 -3.38 -12.76 27.97
C GLY A 518 -3.77 -11.47 27.25
N ASN A 519 -3.58 -11.44 25.92
CA ASN A 519 -3.83 -10.25 25.09
C ASN A 519 -3.10 -9.01 25.62
N SER A 520 -1.81 -9.21 25.89
CA SER A 520 -0.98 -8.30 26.67
C SER A 520 0.47 -8.26 26.16
N LEU A 521 1.17 -7.17 26.47
CA LEU A 521 2.61 -7.03 26.30
C LEU A 521 3.28 -7.25 27.64
N TYR A 522 4.30 -8.10 27.65
CA TYR A 522 5.04 -8.51 28.83
C TYR A 522 6.49 -8.04 28.77
N LYS A 523 7.10 -7.94 29.95
CA LYS A 523 8.49 -7.57 30.13
C LYS A 523 9.09 -8.31 31.31
N ALA A 524 10.31 -8.85 31.17
CA ALA A 524 11.05 -9.48 32.24
C ALA A 524 12.51 -9.00 32.27
N ASN A 525 13.11 -8.98 33.46
CA ASN A 525 14.52 -8.68 33.62
C ASN A 525 15.38 -9.93 33.36
N LEU A 526 16.56 -9.71 32.79
CA LEU A 526 17.60 -10.70 32.59
C LEU A 526 18.84 -10.32 33.42
N ASP A 527 19.64 -11.32 33.79
CA ASP A 527 20.95 -11.16 34.40
C ASP A 527 22.05 -10.97 33.33
N GLU A 528 23.31 -10.93 33.77
CA GLU A 528 24.48 -10.76 32.88
C GLU A 528 24.69 -11.91 31.90
N SER A 529 24.12 -13.07 32.18
CA SER A 529 24.15 -14.24 31.29
C SER A 529 22.96 -14.29 30.35
N GLY A 530 22.04 -13.32 30.41
CA GLY A 530 20.81 -13.32 29.63
C GLY A 530 19.74 -14.29 30.16
N LEU A 531 19.79 -14.66 31.44
CA LEU A 531 18.81 -15.54 32.09
C LEU A 531 17.96 -14.78 33.12
N PRO A 532 16.74 -15.23 33.47
CA PRO A 532 15.98 -14.62 34.55
C PRO A 532 16.73 -14.72 35.90
N PRO A 533 16.85 -13.64 36.71
CA PRO A 533 17.64 -13.62 37.94
C PRO A 533 17.22 -14.64 39.01
N SER A 534 15.98 -15.14 38.94
CA SER A 534 15.40 -16.07 39.92
C SER A 534 15.51 -17.54 39.51
N GLY A 535 16.23 -17.83 38.42
CA GLY A 535 16.30 -19.16 37.81
C GLY A 535 15.15 -19.48 36.85
N PRO A 536 15.27 -20.58 36.07
CA PRO A 536 14.26 -21.01 35.11
C PRO A 536 12.94 -21.34 35.81
N THR A 537 11.79 -20.98 35.21
CA THR A 537 10.40 -21.12 35.71
C THR A 537 9.88 -20.05 36.68
N SER A 538 10.60 -18.93 36.86
CA SER A 538 10.10 -17.82 37.68
C SER A 538 8.92 -17.07 37.04
N LYS A 539 7.88 -16.75 37.82
CA LYS A 539 6.80 -15.80 37.41
C LYS A 539 7.25 -14.33 37.52
N ASN A 540 8.54 -14.06 37.32
CA ASN A 540 9.13 -12.74 37.55
C ASN A 540 9.07 -11.89 36.28
N PHE A 541 7.86 -11.55 35.88
CA PHE A 541 7.57 -10.72 34.72
C PHE A 541 6.41 -9.76 35.00
N GLU A 542 6.40 -8.66 34.26
CA GLU A 542 5.43 -7.58 34.38
C GLU A 542 4.56 -7.52 33.12
N ILE A 543 3.26 -7.31 33.28
CA ILE A 543 2.39 -6.92 32.17
C ILE A 543 2.47 -5.40 32.05
N ILE A 544 2.99 -4.92 30.93
CA ILE A 544 3.22 -3.49 30.67
C ILE A 544 2.15 -2.88 29.75
N ALA A 545 1.44 -3.69 28.97
CA ALA A 545 0.25 -3.26 28.24
C ALA A 545 -0.83 -4.36 28.24
N LYS A 546 -2.10 -3.96 28.28
CA LYS A 546 -3.28 -4.86 28.30
C LYS A 546 -4.31 -4.45 27.25
N ASN A 547 -5.37 -5.25 27.12
CA ASN A 547 -6.53 -5.00 26.26
C ASN A 547 -6.12 -4.91 24.78
N LEU A 548 -5.40 -5.92 24.32
CA LEU A 548 -5.10 -6.14 22.90
C LEU A 548 -6.13 -7.12 22.31
N ASN A 549 -6.19 -7.23 20.98
CA ASN A 549 -7.10 -8.14 20.30
C ASN A 549 -6.32 -9.18 19.48
N GLU A 550 -5.81 -10.21 20.17
CA GLU A 550 -4.91 -11.24 19.63
C GLU A 550 -3.56 -10.64 19.18
N ALA A 551 -2.76 -10.18 20.16
CA ALA A 551 -1.48 -9.52 19.92
C ALA A 551 -0.43 -10.43 19.25
N ILE A 552 0.27 -9.92 18.24
CA ILE A 552 1.29 -10.69 17.51
C ILE A 552 2.61 -9.92 17.44
N GLY A 553 2.77 -9.00 16.49
CA GLY A 553 4.07 -8.43 16.17
C GLY A 553 4.58 -7.52 17.28
N LEU A 554 5.89 -7.50 17.46
CA LEU A 554 6.58 -6.68 18.45
C LEU A 554 7.88 -6.11 17.87
N LYS A 555 8.10 -4.81 18.04
CA LYS A 555 9.37 -4.17 17.71
C LYS A 555 9.78 -3.14 18.76
N LEU A 556 11.04 -3.20 19.20
CA LEU A 556 11.64 -2.19 20.06
C LEU A 556 12.28 -1.09 19.21
N ASP A 557 11.98 0.17 19.55
CA ASP A 557 12.71 1.35 19.10
C ASP A 557 13.46 1.93 20.29
N LEU A 558 14.64 1.37 20.57
CA LEU A 558 15.44 1.71 21.74
C LEU A 558 15.98 3.15 21.67
N ASN A 559 16.17 3.69 20.46
CA ASN A 559 16.64 5.08 20.27
C ASN A 559 15.60 6.08 20.78
N ASN A 560 14.31 5.78 20.56
CA ASN A 560 13.21 6.61 21.04
C ASN A 560 12.59 6.10 22.35
N SER A 561 13.13 5.03 22.94
CA SER A 561 12.59 4.37 24.15
C SER A 561 11.12 3.95 24.00
N GLN A 562 10.76 3.45 22.82
CA GLN A 562 9.40 3.06 22.45
C GLN A 562 9.29 1.58 22.09
N VAL A 563 8.09 1.05 22.21
CA VAL A 563 7.71 -0.29 21.80
C VAL A 563 6.50 -0.20 20.89
N TYR A 564 6.60 -0.83 19.72
CA TYR A 564 5.54 -0.94 18.74
C TYR A 564 5.03 -2.37 18.70
N PHE A 565 3.71 -2.53 18.59
CA PHE A 565 3.11 -3.86 18.55
C PHE A 565 1.78 -3.85 17.81
N THR A 566 1.40 -5.00 17.30
CA THR A 566 0.24 -5.19 16.44
C THR A 566 -0.70 -6.26 16.98
N ASP A 567 -1.93 -6.27 16.47
CA ASP A 567 -2.90 -7.32 16.77
C ASP A 567 -3.73 -7.73 15.54
N LEU A 568 -4.31 -8.93 15.59
CA LEU A 568 -5.18 -9.43 14.51
C LEU A 568 -6.52 -8.68 14.44
N GLY A 569 -6.86 -7.89 15.44
CA GLY A 569 -7.96 -6.94 15.40
C GLY A 569 -7.72 -5.72 14.52
N GLY A 570 -6.64 -5.70 13.73
CA GLY A 570 -6.35 -4.65 12.77
C GLY A 570 -5.82 -3.37 13.42
N SER A 571 -5.23 -3.47 14.61
CA SER A 571 -4.67 -2.32 15.32
C SER A 571 -3.13 -2.34 15.38
N ILE A 572 -2.54 -1.15 15.30
CA ILE A 572 -1.12 -0.91 15.56
C ILE A 572 -1.03 0.06 16.74
N TYR A 573 -0.17 -0.27 17.71
CA TYR A 573 -0.02 0.47 18.94
C TYR A 573 1.44 0.88 19.16
N ARG A 574 1.59 1.85 20.05
CA ARG A 574 2.87 2.28 20.59
C ARG A 574 2.74 2.53 22.09
N CYS A 575 3.77 2.23 22.86
CA CYS A 575 3.92 2.70 24.23
C CYS A 575 5.40 2.94 24.56
N ASP A 576 5.69 3.54 25.71
CA ASP A 576 7.05 3.60 26.23
C ASP A 576 7.54 2.20 26.61
N VAL A 577 8.86 1.99 26.69
CA VAL A 577 9.48 0.72 27.12
C VAL A 577 9.09 0.24 28.53
N ASP A 578 8.43 1.07 29.34
CA ASP A 578 7.85 0.72 30.64
C ASP A 578 6.33 0.48 30.59
N GLY A 579 5.68 0.64 29.43
CA GLY A 579 4.25 0.47 29.22
C GLY A 579 3.41 1.74 29.35
N LYS A 580 4.02 2.87 29.73
CA LYS A 580 3.29 4.14 29.83
C LYS A 580 2.96 4.70 28.44
N HIS A 581 2.03 5.65 28.43
CA HIS A 581 1.59 6.35 27.22
C HIS A 581 1.20 5.43 26.06
N LYS A 582 0.52 4.31 26.38
CA LYS A 582 -0.04 3.44 25.35
C LYS A 582 -1.03 4.22 24.48
N GLU A 583 -0.74 4.23 23.19
CA GLU A 583 -1.53 4.87 22.14
C GLU A 583 -1.87 3.83 21.06
N LYS A 584 -3.07 3.92 20.49
CA LYS A 584 -3.41 3.21 19.26
C LYS A 584 -3.15 4.15 18.09
N LEU A 585 -2.13 3.85 17.29
CA LEU A 585 -1.72 4.69 16.16
C LEU A 585 -2.64 4.47 14.95
N TYR A 586 -3.02 3.22 14.70
CA TYR A 586 -3.83 2.85 13.55
C TYR A 586 -4.85 1.77 13.93
N SER A 587 -6.00 1.80 13.29
CA SER A 587 -7.07 0.80 13.44
C SER A 587 -7.85 0.68 12.14
N ASP A 588 -7.96 -0.53 11.62
CA ASP A 588 -8.81 -0.86 10.48
C ASP A 588 -9.32 -2.29 10.64
N GLU A 589 -10.63 -2.43 10.84
CA GLU A 589 -11.27 -3.74 11.08
C GLU A 589 -11.21 -4.67 9.86
N SER A 590 -10.90 -4.13 8.67
CA SER A 590 -10.67 -4.93 7.46
C SER A 590 -9.27 -5.54 7.36
N ARG A 591 -8.40 -5.27 8.33
CA ARG A 591 -7.01 -5.76 8.37
C ARG A 591 -6.76 -6.70 9.55
N ALA A 592 -5.71 -7.51 9.44
CA ALA A 592 -5.24 -8.37 10.51
C ALA A 592 -3.72 -8.36 10.55
N PHE A 593 -3.15 -7.57 11.48
CA PHE A 593 -1.72 -7.31 11.52
C PHE A 593 -0.93 -8.38 12.25
N THR A 594 0.25 -8.69 11.71
CA THR A 594 1.25 -9.58 12.28
C THR A 594 2.58 -8.84 12.42
N GLY A 595 3.61 -9.16 11.65
CA GLY A 595 4.94 -8.60 11.78
C GLY A 595 4.98 -7.08 11.66
N ILE A 596 5.87 -6.45 12.42
CA ILE A 596 6.08 -5.01 12.44
C ILE A 596 7.57 -4.71 12.57
N THR A 597 8.03 -3.69 11.87
CA THR A 597 9.39 -3.16 12.04
C THR A 597 9.40 -1.65 11.88
N ILE A 598 10.47 -1.05 12.37
CA ILE A 598 10.70 0.39 12.35
C ILE A 598 11.91 0.66 11.44
N VAL A 599 11.83 1.71 10.62
CA VAL A 599 12.85 2.07 9.60
C VAL A 599 13.19 3.54 9.66
#